data_AF-C5K5H3-F1
#
_entry.id   AF-C5K5H3-F1
#
_cell.length_a   1.000
_cell.length_b   1.000
_cell.length_c   1.000
_cell.angle_alpha   90.00
_cell.angle_beta   90.00
_cell.angle_gamma   90.00
#
_symmetry.space_group_name_H-M   'P 1'
#
loop_
_entity.id
_entity.type
_entity.pdbx_description
1 polymer ?
#
loop_
_entity_poly.entity_id
_entity_poly.type
_entity_poly.pdbx_seq_one_letter_code
_entity_poly.pdbx_strand_id
1 'polypeptide(L)'
;AADSTLWCALKLATRGAILVGDQYQLPPVVKDRKCREEGMSETFFARCARDVASIELTAQYRMCRGIQRFVNELFYEGKLKCGSREIENAKMPV
;
A
#
# COMPACT_ATOMS: atom_id res chain seq x y z
N ALA A 1 -5.69 4.83 6.32
CA ALA A 1 -6.32 5.76 7.27
C ALA A 1 -6.25 5.17 8.67
N ALA A 2 -6.33 5.99 9.72
CA ALA A 2 -6.53 5.47 11.07
C ALA A 2 -7.88 4.75 11.15
N ASP A 3 -7.96 3.70 11.96
CA ASP A 3 -9.13 2.83 12.05
C ASP A 3 -10.42 3.56 12.38
N SER A 4 -10.35 4.55 13.27
CA SER A 4 -11.50 5.34 13.69
C SER A 4 -12.16 6.06 12.51
N THR A 5 -11.36 6.56 11.56
CA THR A 5 -11.87 7.20 10.34
C THR A 5 -12.49 6.18 9.38
N LEU A 6 -11.83 5.02 9.19
CA LEU A 6 -12.36 3.97 8.32
C LEU A 6 -13.67 3.40 8.84
N TRP A 7 -13.78 3.26 10.17
CA TRP A 7 -14.97 2.72 10.83
C TRP A 7 -16.23 3.54 10.54
N CYS A 8 -16.13 4.87 10.49
CA CYS A 8 -17.23 5.74 10.11
C CYS A 8 -17.76 5.41 8.71
N ALA A 9 -16.87 5.17 7.74
CA ALA A 9 -17.24 4.81 6.38
C ALA A 9 -17.82 3.39 6.29
N LEU A 10 -17.22 2.43 7.00
CA LEU A 10 -17.67 1.04 7.00
C LEU A 10 -19.07 0.88 7.60
N LYS A 11 -19.43 1.68 8.61
CA LYS A 11 -20.81 1.68 9.17
C LYS A 11 -21.87 2.10 8.15
N LEU A 12 -21.50 2.89 7.15
CA LEU A 12 -22.41 3.32 6.08
C LEU A 12 -22.49 2.31 4.94
N ALA A 13 -21.56 1.37 4.87
CA ALA A 13 -21.55 0.33 3.85
C ALA A 13 -22.56 -0.77 4.20
N THR A 14 -23.62 -0.90 3.40
CA THR A 14 -24.74 -1.84 3.68
C THR A 14 -24.59 -3.22 3.06
N ARG A 15 -23.67 -3.39 2.10
CA ARG A 15 -23.47 -4.64 1.36
C ARG A 15 -22.04 -5.18 1.40
N GLY A 16 -21.07 -4.31 1.65
CA GLY A 16 -19.65 -4.65 1.62
C GLY A 16 -18.82 -3.42 1.25
N ALA A 17 -17.51 -3.52 1.47
CA ALA A 17 -16.56 -2.47 1.15
C ALA A 17 -15.32 -3.09 0.49
N ILE A 18 -14.75 -2.36 -0.47
CA ILE A 18 -13.45 -2.69 -1.06
C ILE A 18 -12.43 -1.76 -0.45
N LEU A 19 -11.41 -2.33 0.18
CA LEU A 19 -10.28 -1.57 0.72
C LEU A 19 -9.12 -1.65 -0.27
N VAL A 20 -8.60 -0.49 -0.65
CA VAL A 20 -7.42 -0.38 -1.52
C VAL A 20 -6.32 0.32 -0.73
N GLY A 21 -5.14 -0.27 -0.71
CA GLY A 21 -4.01 0.23 0.04
C GLY A 21 -2.75 -0.61 -0.20
N ASP A 22 -1.68 -0.20 0.45
CA ASP A 22 -0.39 -0.88 0.43
C ASP A 22 0.20 -0.82 1.84
N GLN A 23 0.49 -1.98 2.42
CA GLN A 23 1.00 -2.12 3.78
C GLN A 23 2.46 -1.69 3.95
N TYR A 24 3.21 -1.60 2.84
CA TYR A 24 4.62 -1.15 2.86
C TYR A 24 4.76 0.36 2.75
N GLN A 25 3.65 1.09 2.60
CA GLN A 25 3.63 2.55 2.54
C GLN A 25 3.32 3.19 3.90
N LEU A 26 3.31 4.53 3.94
CA LEU A 26 3.22 5.28 5.18
C LEU A 26 1.94 4.94 5.97
N PRO A 27 2.06 4.61 7.27
CA PRO A 27 0.92 4.46 8.15
C PRO A 27 0.27 5.82 8.44
N PRO A 28 -0.96 5.85 9.01
CA PRO A 28 -1.57 7.08 9.47
C PRO A 28 -0.70 7.78 10.51
N VAL A 29 -0.68 9.11 10.46
CA VAL A 29 0.04 9.92 11.44
C VAL A 29 -0.74 9.93 12.76
N VAL A 30 -0.20 9.28 13.77
CA VAL A 30 -0.71 9.31 15.14
C VAL A 30 0.21 10.21 15.96
N LYS A 31 -0.33 11.34 16.45
CA LYS A 31 0.45 12.37 17.17
C LYS A 31 0.87 11.90 18.56
N ASP A 32 -0.08 11.31 19.28
CA ASP A 32 0.13 10.84 20.64
C ASP A 32 1.00 9.59 20.66
N ARG A 33 2.05 9.61 21.49
CA ARG A 33 3.02 8.52 21.57
C ARG A 33 2.42 7.27 22.20
N LYS A 34 1.62 7.41 23.27
CA LYS A 34 0.99 6.29 23.95
C LYS A 34 0.04 5.57 23.01
N CYS A 35 -0.78 6.31 22.26
CA CYS A 35 -1.66 5.72 21.24
C CYS A 35 -0.89 4.98 20.15
N ARG A 36 0.29 5.46 19.73
CA ARG A 36 1.15 4.73 18.78
C ARG A 36 1.62 3.40 19.35
N GLU A 37 2.10 3.41 20.60
CA GLU A 37 2.60 2.23 21.31
C GLU A 37 1.47 1.22 21.58
N GLU A 38 0.25 1.69 21.80
CA GLU A 38 -0.97 0.88 21.94
C GLU A 38 -1.54 0.39 20.58
N GLY A 39 -0.84 0.63 19.47
CA GLY A 39 -1.17 0.03 18.17
C GLY A 39 -2.07 0.86 17.26
N MET A 40 -2.41 2.11 17.60
CA MET A 40 -3.24 2.98 16.75
C MET A 40 -2.61 3.29 15.38
N SER A 41 -1.31 3.04 15.22
CA SER A 41 -0.57 3.20 13.96
C SER A 41 -0.87 2.10 12.95
N GLU A 42 -1.33 0.93 13.41
CA GLU A 42 -1.69 -0.17 12.54
C GLU A 42 -3.05 0.11 11.90
N THR A 43 -3.14 -0.12 10.59
CA THR A 43 -4.40 0.08 9.86
C THR A 43 -5.22 -1.20 9.79
N PHE A 44 -6.54 -1.06 9.76
CA PHE A 44 -7.46 -2.17 9.48
C PHE A 44 -7.12 -2.88 8.16
N PHE A 45 -6.67 -2.14 7.13
CA PHE A 45 -6.17 -2.75 5.89
C PHE A 45 -4.98 -3.68 6.14
N ALA A 46 -3.98 -3.24 6.91
CA ALA A 46 -2.80 -4.05 7.23
C ALA A 46 -3.13 -5.29 8.08
N ARG A 47 -4.13 -5.21 8.96
CA ARG A 47 -4.64 -6.39 9.68
C ARG A 47 -5.34 -7.36 8.73
N CYS A 48 -6.28 -6.88 7.91
CA CYS A 48 -6.98 -7.72 6.95
C CYS A 48 -6.04 -8.35 5.91
N ALA A 49 -4.99 -7.63 5.48
CA ALA A 49 -4.02 -8.15 4.53
C ALA A 49 -3.25 -9.39 5.04
N ARG A 50 -3.21 -9.61 6.36
CA ARG A 50 -2.59 -10.80 6.98
C ARG A 50 -3.53 -12.01 7.01
N ASP A 51 -4.83 -11.77 7.24
CA ASP A 51 -5.79 -12.83 7.55
C ASP A 51 -6.77 -13.14 6.40
N VAL A 52 -6.89 -12.23 5.41
CA VAL A 52 -7.85 -12.33 4.31
C VAL A 52 -7.10 -12.40 2.99
N ALA A 53 -7.61 -13.22 2.06
CA ALA A 53 -7.10 -13.27 0.70
C ALA A 53 -7.17 -11.87 0.06
N SER A 54 -6.00 -11.29 -0.23
CA SER A 54 -5.85 -10.01 -0.91
C SER A 54 -5.44 -10.21 -2.36
N ILE A 55 -5.79 -9.25 -3.21
CA ILE A 55 -5.38 -9.22 -4.61
C ILE A 55 -4.26 -8.19 -4.74
N GLU A 56 -3.06 -8.65 -5.11
CA GLU A 56 -1.91 -7.78 -5.33
C GLU A 56 -1.88 -7.27 -6.78
N LEU A 57 -1.78 -5.95 -6.94
CA LEU A 57 -1.57 -5.34 -8.26
C LEU A 57 -0.07 -5.22 -8.55
N THR A 58 0.44 -6.05 -9.45
CA THR A 58 1.90 -6.17 -9.69
C THR A 58 2.40 -5.34 -10.88
N ALA A 59 1.54 -4.88 -11.77
CA ALA A 59 1.95 -4.04 -12.91
C ALA A 59 2.04 -2.57 -12.49
N GLN A 60 3.20 -1.94 -12.67
CA GLN A 60 3.44 -0.53 -12.38
C GLN A 60 3.83 0.26 -13.64
N TYR A 61 3.39 1.51 -13.72
CA TYR A 61 3.52 2.36 -14.91
C TYR A 61 4.25 3.68 -14.63
N ARG A 62 5.07 3.74 -13.57
CA ARG A 62 5.75 4.97 -13.13
C ARG A 62 7.27 4.87 -13.20
N MET A 63 7.85 3.84 -12.59
CA MET A 63 9.29 3.70 -12.40
C MET A 63 9.92 2.96 -13.58
N CYS A 64 11.07 3.42 -14.05
CA CYS A 64 11.88 2.64 -14.97
C CYS A 64 12.50 1.41 -14.28
N ARG A 65 13.04 0.48 -15.07
CA ARG A 65 13.57 -0.81 -14.59
C ARG A 65 14.57 -0.66 -13.44
N GLY A 66 15.47 0.31 -13.52
CA GLY A 66 16.51 0.53 -12.50
C GLY A 66 15.90 0.87 -11.13
N ILE A 67 14.98 1.83 -11.10
CA ILE A 67 14.29 2.25 -9.86
C ILE A 67 13.38 1.14 -9.35
N GLN A 68 12.61 0.52 -10.25
CA GLN A 68 11.69 -0.56 -9.90
C GLN A 68 12.40 -1.78 -9.29
N ARG A 69 13.61 -2.11 -9.79
CA ARG A 69 14.41 -3.21 -9.24
C ARG A 69 14.80 -2.94 -7.78
N PHE A 70 15.29 -1.74 -7.48
CA PHE A 70 15.65 -1.35 -6.12
C PHE A 70 14.45 -1.45 -5.15
N VAL A 71 13.29 -0.96 -5.56
CA VAL A 71 12.06 -1.01 -4.74
C VAL A 71 11.59 -2.46 -4.54
N ASN A 72 11.74 -3.33 -5.55
CA ASN A 72 11.44 -4.76 -5.43
C ASN A 72 12.33 -5.47 -4.41
N GLU A 73 13.62 -5.18 -4.40
CA GLU A 73 14.58 -5.78 -3.47
C GLU A 73 14.28 -5.40 -2.02
N LEU A 74 13.72 -4.20 -1.79
CA LEU A 74 13.40 -3.71 -0.45
C LEU A 74 12.03 -4.13 0.09
N PHE A 75 10.98 -4.15 -0.74
CA PHE A 75 9.60 -4.21 -0.23
C PHE A 75 8.70 -5.27 -0.88
N TYR A 76 8.92 -5.60 -2.15
CA TYR A 76 7.93 -6.35 -2.94
C TYR A 76 8.44 -7.70 -3.47
N GLU A 77 9.59 -8.20 -3.00
CA GLU A 77 10.11 -9.54 -3.28
C GLU A 77 10.14 -9.90 -4.78
N GLY A 78 10.46 -8.93 -5.64
CA GLY A 78 10.50 -9.14 -7.08
C GLY A 78 9.13 -9.17 -7.79
N LYS A 79 8.02 -9.01 -7.07
CA LYS A 79 6.66 -9.11 -7.62
C LYS A 79 6.29 -7.95 -8.55
N LEU A 80 6.80 -6.74 -8.31
CA LEU A 80 6.46 -5.56 -9.12
C LEU A 80 7.10 -5.65 -10.51
N LYS A 81 6.32 -5.39 -11.57
CA LYS A 81 6.73 -5.48 -12.98
C LYS A 81 6.42 -4.18 -13.71
N CYS A 82 7.31 -3.75 -14.59
CA CYS A 82 7.02 -2.65 -15.51
C CYS A 82 5.85 -3.04 -16.43
N GLY A 83 4.83 -2.19 -16.49
CA GLY A 83 3.60 -2.44 -17.23
C GLY A 83 3.74 -2.23 -18.75
N SER A 84 4.85 -1.64 -19.21
CA SER A 84 5.16 -1.48 -20.63
C SER A 84 6.68 -1.33 -20.85
N ARG A 85 7.13 -1.57 -22.09
CA ARG A 85 8.55 -1.41 -22.47
C ARG A 85 8.99 0.05 -22.44
N GLU A 86 8.07 0.98 -22.71
CA GLU A 86 8.31 2.42 -22.69
C GLU A 86 8.64 2.87 -21.26
N ILE A 87 7.84 2.45 -20.27
CA ILE A 87 8.11 2.74 -18.85
C ILE A 87 9.40 2.08 -18.41
N GLU A 88 9.60 0.82 -18.76
CA GLU A 88 10.79 0.05 -18.38
C GLU A 88 12.10 0.75 -18.79
N ASN A 89 12.12 1.29 -20.01
CA ASN A 89 13.29 1.92 -20.62
C ASN A 89 13.29 3.45 -20.48
N ALA A 90 12.34 4.03 -19.74
CA ALA A 90 12.26 5.47 -19.54
C ALA A 90 13.55 6.00 -18.90
N LYS A 91 14.06 7.09 -19.47
CA LYS A 91 15.21 7.83 -18.96
C LYS A 91 14.78 9.24 -18.59
N MET A 92 15.54 9.89 -17.72
CA MET A 92 15.33 11.31 -17.48
C MET A 92 15.50 12.07 -18.81
N PRO A 93 14.56 12.96 -19.16
CA PRO A 93 14.78 13.90 -20.25
C PRO A 93 16.00 14.76 -19.86
N VAL A 94 16.99 14.75 -20.74
CA VAL A 94 18.17 15.63 -20.68
C VAL A 94 17.89 16.91 -21.44
#